data_AF-A0A847KH66-F1
#
_entry.id   AF-A0A847KH66-F1
#
_cell.length_a   1.000
_cell.length_b   1.000
_cell.length_c   1.000
_cell.angle_alpha   90.00
_cell.angle_beta   90.00
_cell.angle_gamma   90.00
#
_symmetry.space_group_name_H-M   'P 1'
#
loop_
_entity.id
_entity.type
_entity.pdbx_description
1 polymer ?
#
loop_
_entity_poly.entity_id
_entity_poly.type
_entity_poly.pdbx_seq_one_letter_code
_entity_poly.pdbx_strand_id
1 'polypeptide(L)'
;MTDVVLDPEAVPAPQTWLEEVCDALHMKRKVLAAVTPSIVDLVHHVAESPGDQDDAPLTAFLIGFAAAKDGDFSAEAVQSRVNIVARVLENHK
;
A
#
# COMPACT_ATOMS: atom_id res chain seq x y z
N MET A 1 9.51 6.91 -41.04
CA MET A 1 9.91 7.00 -39.63
C MET A 1 8.73 7.63 -38.92
N THR A 2 7.86 6.80 -38.35
CA THR A 2 6.58 7.25 -37.79
C THR A 2 6.85 7.76 -36.39
N ASP A 3 6.64 9.06 -36.16
CA ASP A 3 6.64 9.64 -34.82
C ASP A 3 5.60 8.92 -33.96
N VAL A 4 6.06 8.15 -32.98
CA VAL A 4 5.22 7.66 -31.90
C VAL A 4 4.95 8.89 -31.03
N VAL A 5 3.81 9.54 -31.27
CA VAL A 5 3.26 10.52 -30.35
C VAL A 5 2.93 9.76 -29.07
N LEU A 6 3.85 9.81 -28.10
CA LEU A 6 3.57 9.40 -26.73
C LEU A 6 2.57 10.42 -26.18
N ASP A 7 1.31 9.99 -26.09
CA ASP A 7 0.27 10.73 -25.39
C ASP A 7 0.78 11.03 -23.96
N PRO A 8 0.95 12.31 -23.58
CA PRO A 8 1.50 12.67 -22.27
C PRO A 8 0.59 12.24 -21.11
N GLU A 9 -0.65 11.81 -21.39
CA GLU A 9 -1.58 11.25 -20.41
C GLU A 9 -1.64 9.70 -20.43
N ALA A 10 -0.93 9.03 -21.33
CA ALA A 10 -0.90 7.57 -21.36
C ALA A 10 -0.19 7.03 -20.10
N VAL A 11 -0.98 6.44 -19.20
CA VAL A 11 -0.43 5.68 -18.08
C VAL A 11 0.30 4.47 -18.67
N PRO A 12 1.62 4.29 -18.42
CA PRO A 12 2.37 3.17 -18.98
C PRO A 12 1.75 1.83 -18.55
N ALA A 13 1.90 0.79 -19.38
CA ALA A 13 1.45 -0.55 -19.03
C ALA A 13 2.05 -1.01 -17.68
N PRO A 14 1.32 -1.80 -16.88
CA PRO A 14 1.85 -2.33 -15.63
C PRO A 14 3.06 -3.23 -15.90
N GLN A 15 4.10 -3.09 -15.09
CA GLN A 15 5.37 -3.83 -15.22
C GLN A 15 5.53 -4.90 -14.13
N THR A 16 4.62 -4.93 -13.16
CA THR A 16 4.65 -5.86 -12.03
C THR A 16 3.26 -6.43 -11.76
N TRP A 17 3.20 -7.62 -11.16
CA TRP A 17 1.94 -8.21 -10.71
C TRP A 17 1.12 -7.26 -9.82
N LEU A 18 1.77 -6.52 -8.90
CA LEU A 18 1.07 -5.57 -8.03
C LEU A 18 0.48 -4.39 -8.80
N GLU A 19 1.16 -3.92 -9.85
CA GLU A 19 0.63 -2.89 -10.75
C GLU A 19 -0.55 -3.43 -11.58
N GLU A 20 -0.47 -4.67 -12.07
CA GLU A 20 -1.58 -5.33 -12.78
C GLU A 20 -2.82 -5.48 -11.88
N VAL A 21 -2.63 -5.90 -10.63
CA VAL A 21 -3.70 -6.01 -9.64
C VAL A 21 -4.28 -4.63 -9.31
N CYS A 22 -3.44 -3.60 -9.16
CA CYS A 22 -3.91 -2.23 -9.00
C CYS A 22 -4.80 -1.77 -10.15
N ASP A 23 -4.39 -2.03 -11.39
CA ASP A 23 -5.17 -1.67 -12.58
C ASP A 23 -6.49 -2.46 -12.63
N ALA A 24 -6.47 -3.76 -12.32
CA ALA A 24 -7.66 -4.62 -12.27
C ALA A 24 -8.67 -4.20 -11.16
N LEU A 25 -8.17 -3.66 -10.06
CA LEU A 25 -8.99 -3.13 -8.95
C LEU A 25 -9.34 -1.65 -9.13
N HIS A 26 -9.01 -1.03 -10.27
CA HIS A 26 -9.20 0.39 -10.54
C HIS A 26 -8.58 1.33 -9.48
N MET A 27 -7.45 0.91 -8.91
CA MET A 27 -6.71 1.68 -7.92
C MET A 27 -5.66 2.58 -8.58
N LYS A 28 -5.40 3.73 -7.97
CA LYS A 28 -4.34 4.63 -8.43
C LYS A 28 -2.97 4.06 -8.09
N ARG A 29 -2.22 3.58 -9.09
CA ARG A 29 -0.83 3.10 -8.93
C ARG A 29 0.09 4.07 -8.18
N LYS A 30 -0.10 5.39 -8.37
CA LYS A 30 0.65 6.44 -7.64
C LYS A 30 0.43 6.38 -6.13
N VAL A 31 -0.76 6.03 -5.68
CA VAL A 31 -1.06 5.86 -4.24
C VAL A 31 -0.33 4.62 -3.71
N LEU A 32 -0.44 3.48 -4.42
CA LEU A 32 0.25 2.26 -4.03
C LEU A 32 1.76 2.52 -3.88
N ALA A 33 2.38 3.14 -4.89
CA ALA A 33 3.81 3.47 -4.86
C ALA A 33 4.20 4.37 -3.68
N ALA A 34 3.37 5.36 -3.34
CA ALA A 34 3.63 6.28 -2.24
C ALA A 34 3.59 5.60 -0.86
N VAL A 35 2.71 4.62 -0.66
CA VAL A 35 2.48 3.99 0.66
C VAL A 35 3.23 2.67 0.85
N THR A 36 3.70 2.05 -0.24
CA THR A 36 4.36 0.73 -0.20
C THR A 36 5.54 0.68 0.77
N PRO A 37 6.50 1.63 0.77
CA PRO A 37 7.64 1.56 1.68
C PRO A 37 7.20 1.48 3.16
N SER A 38 6.28 2.36 3.56
CA SER A 38 5.82 2.42 4.95
C SER A 38 4.99 1.22 5.37
N ILE A 39 4.18 0.63 4.47
CA ILE A 39 3.46 -0.61 4.76
C ILE A 39 4.44 -1.78 4.90
N VAL A 40 5.40 -1.90 3.99
CA VAL A 40 6.40 -2.99 3.99
C VAL A 40 7.28 -2.94 5.24
N ASP A 41 7.77 -1.75 5.61
CA ASP A 41 8.57 -1.57 6.82
C ASP A 41 7.80 -1.96 8.09
N LEU A 42 6.53 -1.55 8.18
CA LEU A 42 5.68 -1.88 9.32
C LEU A 42 5.42 -3.40 9.42
N VAL A 43 5.05 -4.06 8.32
CA VAL A 43 4.78 -5.51 8.35
C VAL A 43 6.05 -6.32 8.62
N HIS A 44 7.22 -5.85 8.18
CA HIS A 44 8.49 -6.44 8.59
C HIS A 44 8.68 -6.32 10.11
N HIS A 45 8.40 -5.16 10.70
CA HIS A 45 8.56 -4.97 12.15
C HIS A 45 7.58 -5.80 13.00
N VAL A 46 6.38 -6.08 12.46
CA VAL A 46 5.44 -7.04 13.06
C VAL A 46 5.97 -8.46 12.96
N ALA A 47 6.47 -8.87 11.80
CA ALA A 47 6.98 -10.23 11.55
C ALA A 47 8.24 -10.60 12.35
N GLU A 48 8.96 -9.62 12.91
CA GLU A 48 10.13 -9.86 13.78
C GLU A 48 9.77 -10.55 15.11
N SER A 49 8.50 -10.52 15.52
CA SER A 49 8.05 -11.13 16.77
C SER A 49 7.81 -12.65 16.63
N PRO A 50 8.38 -13.50 17.51
CA PRO A 50 8.16 -14.94 17.47
C PRO A 50 6.69 -15.30 17.74
N GLY A 51 6.03 -15.95 16.78
CA GLY A 51 4.62 -16.36 16.88
C GLY A 51 3.64 -15.53 16.05
N ASP A 52 4.07 -14.36 15.56
CA ASP A 52 3.19 -13.36 14.92
C ASP A 52 3.33 -13.36 13.38
N GLN A 53 3.72 -14.49 12.78
CA GLN A 53 3.97 -14.58 11.33
C GLN A 53 2.70 -14.32 10.49
N ASP A 54 1.54 -14.69 11.01
CA ASP A 54 0.24 -14.43 10.38
C ASP A 54 -0.22 -12.97 10.57
N ASP A 55 0.33 -12.25 11.56
CA ASP A 55 -0.09 -10.89 11.89
C ASP A 55 0.43 -9.86 10.89
N ALA A 56 1.58 -10.12 10.26
CA ALA A 56 2.16 -9.24 9.25
C ALA A 56 1.24 -9.03 8.02
N PRO A 57 0.76 -10.08 7.31
CA PRO A 57 -0.19 -9.89 6.22
C PRO A 57 -1.54 -9.32 6.68
N LEU A 58 -2.02 -9.70 7.88
CA LEU A 58 -3.25 -9.17 8.45
C LEU A 58 -3.12 -7.68 8.81
N THR A 59 -1.94 -7.21 9.19
CA THR A 59 -1.65 -5.80 9.45
C THR A 59 -1.83 -4.97 8.18
N ALA A 60 -1.24 -5.39 7.05
CA ALA A 60 -1.44 -4.72 5.76
C ALA A 60 -2.92 -4.70 5.35
N PHE A 61 -3.62 -5.83 5.53
CA PHE A 61 -5.06 -5.91 5.27
C PHE A 61 -5.86 -4.92 6.12
N LEU A 62 -5.61 -4.85 7.44
CA LEU A 62 -6.32 -3.95 8.35
C LEU A 62 -6.12 -2.48 7.99
N ILE A 63 -4.91 -2.09 7.60
CA ILE A 63 -4.62 -0.71 7.15
C ILE A 63 -5.46 -0.35 5.93
N GLY A 64 -5.46 -1.23 4.91
CA GLY A 64 -6.25 -1.04 3.70
C GLY A 64 -7.76 -1.03 3.99
N PHE A 65 -8.24 -1.95 4.83
CA PHE A 65 -9.64 -2.05 5.21
C PHE A 65 -10.10 -0.83 6.02
N ALA A 66 -9.27 -0.31 6.92
CA ALA A 66 -9.58 0.89 7.69
C ALA A 66 -9.60 2.16 6.83
N ALA A 67 -8.70 2.29 5.86
CA ALA A 67 -8.75 3.38 4.87
C ALA A 67 -10.04 3.31 4.04
N ALA A 68 -10.44 2.09 3.63
CA ALA A 68 -11.69 1.84 2.91
C ALA A 68 -12.93 2.22 3.70
N LYS A 69 -12.96 1.86 4.99
CA LYS A 69 -14.10 2.09 5.88
C LYS A 69 -14.49 3.57 5.96
N ASP A 70 -13.50 4.46 5.86
CA ASP A 70 -13.69 5.90 5.98
C ASP A 70 -13.83 6.60 4.62
N GLY A 71 -13.84 5.82 3.52
CA GLY A 71 -14.05 6.31 2.15
C GLY A 71 -12.88 7.10 1.57
N ASP A 72 -11.71 7.08 2.21
CA ASP A 72 -10.54 7.85 1.81
C ASP A 72 -9.32 6.94 1.64
N PHE A 73 -8.97 6.72 0.37
CA PHE A 73 -7.80 5.97 -0.06
C PHE A 73 -6.67 6.88 -0.57
N SER A 74 -6.62 8.14 -0.12
CA SER A 74 -5.45 8.98 -0.35
C SER A 74 -4.20 8.39 0.33
N ALA A 75 -3.02 8.73 -0.18
CA ALA A 75 -1.78 8.29 0.43
C ALA A 75 -1.66 8.79 1.87
N GLU A 76 -2.16 10.00 2.13
CA GLU A 76 -2.22 10.63 3.45
C GLU A 76 -3.13 9.86 4.40
N ALA A 77 -4.32 9.43 3.96
CA ALA A 77 -5.24 8.66 4.78
C ALA A 77 -4.65 7.30 5.14
N VAL A 78 -4.05 6.59 4.19
CA VAL A 78 -3.36 5.31 4.42
C VAL A 78 -2.18 5.50 5.37
N GLN A 79 -1.35 6.53 5.15
CA GLN A 79 -0.21 6.84 6.03
C GLN A 79 -0.66 7.15 7.45
N SER A 80 -1.79 7.84 7.63
CA SER A 80 -2.36 8.06 8.96
C SER A 80 -2.70 6.74 9.67
N ARG A 81 -3.18 5.71 8.95
CA ARG A 81 -3.47 4.39 9.54
C ARG A 81 -2.18 3.65 9.86
N VAL A 82 -1.17 3.70 8.97
CA VAL A 82 0.17 3.17 9.25
C VAL A 82 0.71 3.75 10.56
N ASN A 83 0.63 5.07 10.75
CA ASN A 83 1.12 5.73 11.97
C ASN A 83 0.35 5.29 13.23
N ILE A 84 -0.97 5.07 13.13
CA ILE A 84 -1.77 4.55 14.25
C ILE A 84 -1.31 3.14 14.63
N VAL A 85 -1.15 2.25 13.65
CA VAL A 85 -0.73 0.86 13.90
C VAL A 85 0.70 0.81 14.44
N ALA A 86 1.62 1.61 13.88
CA ALA A 86 2.99 1.71 14.38
C ALA A 86 3.01 2.10 15.87
N ARG A 87 2.20 3.08 16.27
CA ARG A 87 2.08 3.47 17.68
C ARG A 87 1.50 2.37 18.56
N VAL A 88 0.53 1.59 18.06
CA VAL A 88 0.00 0.43 18.81
C VAL A 88 1.11 -0.62 19.00
N LEU A 89 1.86 -0.92 17.95
CA LEU A 89 2.97 -1.86 17.98
C LEU A 89 4.07 -1.44 18.95
N GLU A 90 4.44 -0.16 18.98
CA GLU A 90 5.39 0.40 19.95
C GLU A 90 4.94 0.23 21.41
N ASN A 91 3.63 0.31 21.69
CA ASN A 91 3.10 0.13 23.06
C ASN A 91 2.94 -1.35 23.45
N HIS A 92 3.04 -2.28 22.49
CA HIS A 92 2.95 -3.71 22.71
C HIS A 92 4.31 -4.38 22.95
N LYS A 93 5.41 -3.71 22.59
CA LYS A 93 6.79 -4.16 22.81
C LYS A 93 7.36 -3.55 24.10
#